data_AF-A0A5J4NZM4-F1
#
_entry.id   AF-A0A5J4NZM4-F1
#
_cell.length_a   1.000
_cell.length_b   1.000
_cell.length_c   1.000
_cell.angle_alpha   90.00
_cell.angle_beta   90.00
_cell.angle_gamma   90.00
#
_symmetry.space_group_name_H-M   'P 1'
#
loop_
_entity.id
_entity.type
_entity.pdbx_description
1 polymer ?
#
loop_
_entity_poly.entity_id
_entity_poly.type
_entity_poly.pdbx_seq_one_letter_code
_entity_poly.pdbx_strand_id
1 'polypeptide(L)'
;MSEPLTLQRDISRVIELLEILQRCPEIQPSKLVALQKILQSDFCNMVREVYEHVYATVDINGSEEVKASATAKATVAAFAASEGHAHPRVVELPKTDEGLGFNVMGGKEQNSPIYISRIIPGGVADRHGGLKRGDQLLSVNGVSVESEHHERAVELLKLAQGKLASLLLKVHSYAKHVLMLSELRSTLL
;
A
#
# COMPACT_ATOMS: atom_id res chain seq x y z
N MET A 1 15.69 -33.96 -6.47
CA MET A 1 14.26 -34.35 -6.48
C MET A 1 13.54 -33.30 -5.64
N SER A 2 13.08 -32.22 -6.27
CA SER A 2 12.30 -31.16 -5.61
C SER A 2 10.91 -31.72 -5.30
N GLU A 3 10.57 -31.80 -4.02
CA GLU A 3 9.24 -32.24 -3.58
C GLU A 3 8.18 -31.19 -3.95
N PRO A 4 6.96 -31.61 -4.33
CA PRO A 4 5.92 -30.68 -4.77
C PRO A 4 5.43 -29.82 -3.60
N LEU A 5 5.44 -28.51 -3.82
CA LEU A 5 4.92 -27.47 -2.92
C LEU A 5 3.39 -27.52 -2.94
N THR A 6 2.76 -27.82 -1.80
CA THR A 6 1.31 -27.72 -1.62
C THR A 6 1.00 -26.62 -0.62
N LEU A 7 -0.07 -25.84 -0.85
CA LEU A 7 -0.47 -24.71 0.00
C LEU A 7 -0.54 -25.10 1.49
N GLN A 8 -1.02 -26.30 1.80
CA GLN A 8 -1.10 -26.82 3.16
C GLN A 8 0.30 -27.06 3.78
N ARG A 9 1.26 -27.58 3.00
CA ARG A 9 2.65 -27.72 3.45
C ARG A 9 3.34 -26.38 3.60
N ASP A 10 3.09 -25.43 2.71
CA ASP A 10 3.67 -24.09 2.79
C ASP A 10 3.14 -23.33 4.00
N ILE A 11 1.84 -23.45 4.31
CA ILE A 11 1.26 -22.91 5.55
C ILE A 11 1.89 -23.56 6.78
N SER A 12 1.99 -24.89 6.82
CA SER A 12 2.65 -25.60 7.94
C SER A 12 4.11 -25.20 8.11
N ARG A 13 4.84 -25.03 6.99
CA ARG A 13 6.24 -24.62 6.99
C ARG A 13 6.41 -23.16 7.41
N VAL A 14 5.49 -22.28 7.04
CA VAL A 14 5.45 -20.90 7.53
C VAL A 14 5.18 -20.86 9.03
N ILE A 15 4.28 -21.71 9.55
CA ILE A 15 4.02 -21.84 10.99
C ILE A 15 5.27 -22.34 11.73
N GLU A 16 5.93 -23.41 11.26
CA GLU A 16 7.19 -23.89 11.83
C GLU A 16 8.29 -22.83 11.79
N LEU A 17 8.44 -22.13 10.66
CA LEU A 17 9.43 -21.06 10.53
C LEU A 17 9.11 -19.90 11.48
N LEU A 18 7.84 -19.56 11.70
CA LEU A 18 7.44 -18.54 12.67
C LEU A 18 7.77 -18.97 14.11
N GLU A 19 7.55 -20.24 14.47
CA GLU A 19 7.92 -20.78 15.78
C GLU A 19 9.45 -20.81 15.98
N ILE A 20 10.22 -21.11 14.93
CA ILE A 20 11.69 -21.06 14.94
C ILE A 20 12.17 -19.61 15.08
N LEU A 21 11.57 -18.67 14.35
CA LEU A 21 11.88 -17.23 14.43
C LEU A 21 11.57 -16.66 15.82
N GLN A 22 10.56 -17.17 16.53
CA GLN A 22 10.28 -16.81 17.93
C GLN A 22 11.37 -17.25 18.91
N ARG A 23 12.14 -18.29 18.58
CA ARG A 23 13.25 -18.78 19.39
C ARG A 23 14.59 -18.09 19.06
N CYS A 24 14.63 -17.27 18.01
CA CYS A 24 15.81 -16.49 17.64
C CYS A 24 15.95 -15.22 18.50
N PRO A 25 17.00 -15.08 19.32
CA PRO A 25 17.17 -13.94 20.23
C PRO A 25 17.43 -12.59 19.51
N GLU A 26 17.78 -12.61 18.22
CA GLU A 26 18.02 -11.41 17.41
C GLU A 26 16.74 -10.77 16.85
N ILE A 27 15.60 -11.46 16.88
CA ILE A 27 14.37 -10.97 16.29
C ILE A 27 13.55 -10.25 17.34
N GLN A 28 13.40 -8.94 17.15
CA GLN A 28 12.58 -8.12 18.04
C GLN A 28 11.14 -8.67 18.11
N PRO A 29 10.61 -9.01 19.31
CA PRO A 29 9.28 -9.59 19.47
C PRO A 29 8.16 -8.73 18.87
N SER A 30 8.36 -7.41 18.81
CA SER A 30 7.44 -6.45 18.18
C SER A 30 7.20 -6.72 16.69
N LYS A 31 8.21 -7.20 15.96
CA LYS A 31 8.10 -7.51 14.53
C LYS A 31 7.31 -8.80 14.31
N LEU A 32 7.47 -9.80 15.18
CA LEU A 32 6.72 -11.05 15.16
C LEU A 32 5.22 -10.82 15.44
N VAL A 33 4.90 -10.01 16.46
CA VAL A 33 3.51 -9.65 16.76
C VAL A 33 2.87 -8.88 15.61
N ALA A 34 3.60 -7.97 14.96
CA ALA A 34 3.11 -7.26 13.78
C ALA A 34 2.81 -8.23 12.61
N LEU A 35 3.72 -9.18 12.35
CA LEU A 35 3.52 -10.19 11.32
C LEU A 35 2.33 -11.10 11.62
N GLN A 36 2.18 -11.53 12.88
CA GLN A 36 1.05 -12.36 13.32
C GLN A 36 -0.28 -11.62 13.16
N LYS A 37 -0.33 -10.32 13.48
CA LYS A 37 -1.50 -9.47 13.22
C LYS A 37 -1.82 -9.35 11.74
N ILE A 38 -0.81 -9.27 10.87
CA ILE A 38 -1.01 -9.21 9.42
C ILE A 38 -1.57 -10.54 8.91
N LEU A 39 -1.01 -11.68 9.34
CA LEU A 39 -1.48 -13.01 8.94
C LEU A 39 -2.91 -13.32 9.42
N GLN A 40 -3.33 -12.71 10.53
CA GLN A 40 -4.68 -12.81 11.08
C GLN A 40 -5.63 -11.70 10.60
N SER A 41 -5.17 -10.77 9.76
CA SER A 41 -5.97 -9.65 9.33
C SER A 41 -6.99 -10.04 8.27
N ASP A 42 -8.09 -9.28 8.21
CA ASP A 42 -9.10 -9.38 7.15
C ASP A 42 -8.47 -9.22 5.76
N PHE A 43 -7.43 -8.39 5.64
CA PHE A 43 -6.66 -8.23 4.41
C PHE A 43 -6.00 -9.55 3.95
N CYS A 44 -5.36 -10.29 4.85
CA CYS A 44 -4.74 -11.57 4.49
C CYS A 44 -5.79 -12.63 4.14
N ASN A 45 -6.94 -12.61 4.83
CA ASN A 45 -8.06 -13.50 4.51
C ASN A 45 -8.64 -13.20 3.13
N MET A 46 -8.85 -11.93 2.79
CA MET A 46 -9.30 -11.52 1.44
C MET A 46 -8.32 -11.92 0.35
N VAL A 47 -7.01 -11.73 0.56
CA VAL A 47 -5.98 -12.16 -0.40
C VAL A 47 -5.99 -13.68 -0.59
N ARG A 48 -6.20 -14.45 0.49
CA ARG A 48 -6.33 -15.91 0.43
C ARG A 48 -7.55 -16.35 -0.38
N GLU A 49 -8.71 -15.74 -0.16
CA GLU A 49 -9.93 -16.05 -0.90
C GLU A 49 -9.76 -15.80 -2.40
N VAL A 50 -9.14 -14.67 -2.78
CA VAL A 50 -8.86 -14.37 -4.19
C VAL A 50 -7.86 -15.38 -4.76
N TYR A 51 -6.82 -15.74 -4.02
CA TYR A 51 -5.86 -16.76 -4.45
C TYR A 51 -6.53 -18.11 -4.72
N GLU A 52 -7.36 -18.59 -3.79
CA GLU A 52 -8.06 -19.88 -3.92
C GLU A 52 -9.05 -19.85 -5.09
N HIS A 53 -9.76 -18.74 -5.27
CA HIS A 53 -10.68 -18.56 -6.39
C HIS A 53 -9.95 -18.57 -7.73
N VAL A 54 -8.83 -17.85 -7.85
CA VAL A 54 -7.99 -17.85 -9.05
C VAL A 54 -7.37 -19.24 -9.27
N TYR A 55 -6.98 -19.95 -8.21
CA TYR A 55 -6.43 -21.31 -8.31
C TYR A 55 -7.45 -22.31 -8.86
N ALA A 56 -8.71 -22.20 -8.43
CA ALA A 56 -9.79 -23.08 -8.84
C ALA A 56 -10.27 -22.79 -10.28
N THR A 57 -10.17 -21.54 -10.72
CA THR A 57 -10.74 -21.08 -12.00
C THR A 57 -9.74 -21.03 -13.14
N VAL A 58 -8.44 -20.83 -12.87
CA VAL A 58 -7.43 -20.79 -13.92
C VAL A 58 -6.96 -22.20 -14.24
N ASP A 59 -7.31 -22.66 -15.44
CA ASP A 59 -6.87 -23.94 -15.98
C ASP A 59 -5.48 -23.78 -16.61
N ILE A 60 -4.45 -24.16 -15.87
CA ILE A 60 -3.05 -24.05 -16.28
C ILE A 60 -2.53 -25.45 -16.58
N ASN A 61 -2.22 -25.71 -17.84
CA ASN A 61 -1.47 -26.91 -18.22
C ASN A 61 -0.04 -26.79 -17.68
N GLY A 62 0.27 -27.56 -16.64
CA GLY A 62 1.57 -27.56 -15.98
C GLY A 62 1.57 -28.40 -14.70
N SER A 63 2.72 -28.46 -14.03
CA SER A 63 2.79 -29.06 -12.69
C SER A 63 2.05 -28.19 -11.66
N GLU A 64 1.64 -28.80 -10.54
CA GLU A 64 0.99 -28.11 -9.41
C GLU A 64 1.77 -26.86 -8.93
N GLU A 65 3.10 -26.91 -9.01
CA GLU A 65 3.99 -25.79 -8.66
C GLU A 65 3.89 -24.62 -9.66
N VAL A 66 3.81 -24.93 -10.96
CA VAL A 66 3.62 -23.91 -12.02
C VAL A 66 2.24 -23.27 -11.87
N LYS A 67 1.22 -24.07 -11.57
CA LYS A 67 -0.13 -23.59 -11.30
C LYS A 67 -0.14 -22.66 -10.09
N ALA A 68 0.42 -23.08 -8.95
CA ALA A 68 0.50 -22.27 -7.73
C ALA A 68 1.25 -20.94 -7.93
N SER A 69 2.36 -20.97 -8.66
CA SER A 69 3.16 -19.78 -8.97
C SER A 69 2.43 -18.80 -9.89
N ALA A 70 1.78 -19.30 -10.93
CA ALA A 70 1.00 -18.48 -11.85
C ALA A 70 -0.26 -17.91 -11.19
N THR A 71 -0.95 -18.68 -10.34
CA THR A 71 -2.06 -18.18 -9.51
C THR A 71 -1.60 -17.09 -8.55
N ALA A 72 -0.45 -17.24 -7.89
CA ALA A 72 0.10 -16.21 -7.00
C ALA A 72 0.36 -14.92 -7.78
N LYS A 73 1.00 -15.03 -8.95
CA LYS A 73 1.24 -13.88 -9.85
C LYS A 73 -0.05 -13.24 -10.33
N ALA A 74 -1.04 -14.03 -10.72
CA ALA A 74 -2.35 -13.54 -11.15
C ALA A 74 -3.12 -12.86 -10.01
N THR A 75 -3.03 -13.38 -8.79
CA THR A 75 -3.63 -12.76 -7.60
C THR A 75 -2.99 -11.41 -7.33
N VAL A 76 -1.66 -11.34 -7.29
CA VAL A 76 -0.91 -10.09 -7.12
C VAL A 76 -1.22 -9.11 -8.26
N ALA A 77 -1.29 -9.58 -9.50
CA ALA A 77 -1.65 -8.78 -10.66
C ALA A 77 -3.11 -8.30 -10.59
N ALA A 78 -4.05 -9.08 -10.09
CA ALA A 78 -5.45 -8.69 -9.91
C ALA A 78 -5.58 -7.60 -8.83
N PHE A 79 -4.87 -7.74 -7.71
CA PHE A 79 -4.79 -6.68 -6.70
C PHE A 79 -4.16 -5.41 -7.29
N ALA A 80 -3.06 -5.53 -8.04
CA ALA A 80 -2.43 -4.37 -8.67
C ALA A 80 -3.24 -3.76 -9.82
N ALA A 81 -4.01 -4.56 -10.57
CA ALA A 81 -4.89 -4.09 -11.64
C ALA A 81 -6.12 -3.39 -11.06
N SER A 82 -6.65 -3.87 -9.93
CA SER A 82 -7.65 -3.15 -9.14
C SER A 82 -7.15 -1.77 -8.70
N GLU A 83 -5.84 -1.56 -8.59
CA GLU A 83 -5.23 -0.28 -8.19
C GLU A 83 -5.03 0.71 -9.34
N GLY A 84 -5.08 0.26 -10.60
CA GLY A 84 -5.31 1.16 -11.73
C GLY A 84 -6.62 1.96 -11.58
N HIS A 85 -7.53 1.46 -10.74
CA HIS A 85 -8.83 2.02 -10.42
C HIS A 85 -8.96 2.44 -8.94
N ALA A 86 -7.85 2.75 -8.24
CA ALA A 86 -7.96 3.54 -7.02
C ALA A 86 -8.38 4.97 -7.42
N HIS A 87 -9.68 5.16 -7.60
CA HIS A 87 -10.27 6.41 -8.04
C HIS A 87 -9.77 7.53 -7.13
N PRO A 88 -9.24 8.63 -7.69
CA PRO A 88 -8.92 9.81 -6.91
C PRO A 88 -10.10 10.15 -6.00
N ARG A 89 -9.82 10.32 -4.71
CA ARG A 89 -10.85 10.65 -3.72
C ARG A 89 -10.70 12.10 -3.32
N VAL A 90 -11.83 12.77 -3.15
CA VAL A 90 -11.87 14.13 -2.59
C VAL A 90 -11.98 14.02 -1.08
N VAL A 91 -11.10 14.71 -0.37
CA VAL A 91 -11.13 14.83 1.09
C VAL A 91 -11.26 16.29 1.46
N GLU A 92 -12.28 16.61 2.23
CA GLU A 92 -12.56 17.96 2.69
C GLU A 92 -12.18 18.10 4.16
N LEU A 93 -11.22 18.99 4.45
CA LEU A 93 -10.73 19.22 5.81
C LEU A 93 -11.08 20.63 6.28
N PRO A 94 -11.63 20.80 7.49
CA PRO A 94 -11.80 22.12 8.06
C PRO A 94 -10.43 22.69 8.45
N LYS A 95 -10.12 23.88 7.96
CA LYS A 95 -8.86 24.53 8.34
C LYS A 95 -8.99 25.19 9.70
N THR A 96 -8.07 24.86 10.59
CA THR A 96 -7.94 25.45 11.93
C THR A 96 -6.76 26.42 11.99
N ASP A 97 -6.62 27.15 13.09
CA ASP A 97 -5.47 28.03 13.34
C ASP A 97 -4.14 27.24 13.38
N GLU A 98 -4.19 25.96 13.74
CA GLU A 98 -3.07 25.01 13.70
C GLU A 98 -2.82 24.40 12.30
N GLY A 99 -3.65 24.76 11.31
CA GLY A 99 -3.59 24.26 9.94
C GLY A 99 -4.45 23.02 9.68
N LEU A 100 -3.98 22.15 8.77
CA LEU A 100 -4.70 20.96 8.29
C LEU A 100 -4.24 19.65 8.96
N GLY A 101 -3.18 19.67 9.78
CA GLY A 101 -2.73 18.49 10.53
C GLY A 101 -1.93 17.45 9.74
N PHE A 102 -1.28 17.82 8.63
CA PHE A 102 -0.40 16.92 7.88
C PHE A 102 0.76 17.69 7.22
N ASN A 103 1.81 16.96 6.83
CA ASN A 103 2.95 17.49 6.07
C ASN A 103 2.98 16.89 4.67
N VAL A 104 3.53 17.64 3.73
CA VAL A 104 3.81 17.18 2.37
C VAL A 104 5.31 17.06 2.10
N MET A 105 5.69 16.32 1.07
CA MET A 105 7.04 16.21 0.53
C MET A 105 7.01 16.02 -0.99
N GLY A 106 8.18 16.01 -1.63
CA GLY A 106 8.30 15.95 -3.08
C GLY A 106 8.04 17.32 -3.73
N GLY A 107 7.87 17.33 -5.04
CA GLY A 107 7.80 18.54 -5.86
C GLY A 107 8.59 18.36 -7.15
N LYS A 108 8.22 19.14 -8.17
CA LYS A 108 8.85 19.09 -9.49
C LYS A 108 10.38 19.25 -9.44
N GLU A 109 10.90 20.08 -8.54
CA GLU A 109 12.35 20.27 -8.35
C GLU A 109 13.09 19.02 -7.84
N GLN A 110 12.35 18.07 -7.25
CA GLN A 110 12.87 16.78 -6.79
C GLN A 110 12.55 15.64 -7.77
N ASN A 111 12.02 15.96 -8.96
CA ASN A 111 11.50 15.01 -9.95
C ASN A 111 10.53 13.99 -9.32
N SER A 112 9.68 14.46 -8.41
CA SER A 112 8.83 13.63 -7.57
C SER A 112 7.46 14.29 -7.37
N PRO A 113 6.34 13.56 -7.45
CA PRO A 113 5.03 14.10 -7.12
C PRO A 113 4.93 14.63 -5.68
N ILE A 114 3.88 15.40 -5.39
CA ILE A 114 3.59 15.84 -4.03
C ILE A 114 2.93 14.70 -3.25
N TYR A 115 3.48 14.33 -2.10
CA TYR A 115 2.98 13.26 -1.26
C TYR A 115 2.72 13.71 0.18
N ILE A 116 1.77 13.06 0.87
CA ILE A 116 1.57 13.19 2.31
C ILE A 116 2.72 12.46 3.04
N SER A 117 3.65 13.22 3.62
CA SER A 117 4.83 12.66 4.30
C SER A 117 4.53 12.22 5.73
N ARG A 118 3.62 12.93 6.40
CA ARG A 118 3.26 12.70 7.81
C ARG A 118 1.84 13.19 8.08
N ILE A 119 1.13 12.45 8.92
CA ILE A 119 -0.11 12.89 9.57
C ILE A 119 0.24 13.24 11.02
N ILE A 120 -0.22 14.40 11.49
CA ILE A 120 0.06 14.90 12.84
C ILE A 120 -0.93 14.22 13.80
N PRO A 121 -0.46 13.41 14.78
CA PRO A 121 -1.35 12.75 15.73
C PRO A 121 -2.23 13.73 16.47
N GLY A 122 -3.53 13.44 16.55
CA GLY A 122 -4.53 14.31 17.16
C GLY A 122 -4.85 15.57 16.34
N GLY A 123 -4.22 15.80 15.19
CA GLY A 123 -4.51 16.94 14.29
C GLY A 123 -5.78 16.75 13.46
N VAL A 124 -6.14 17.76 12.65
CA VAL A 124 -7.37 17.73 11.84
C VAL A 124 -7.42 16.53 10.88
N ALA A 125 -6.36 16.32 10.10
CA ALA A 125 -6.29 15.19 9.16
C ALA A 125 -6.36 13.82 9.86
N ASP A 126 -5.77 13.70 11.05
CA ASP A 126 -5.80 12.46 11.85
C ASP A 126 -7.21 12.17 12.38
N ARG A 127 -7.86 13.18 12.97
CA ARG A 127 -9.25 13.06 13.46
C ARG A 127 -10.26 12.81 12.33
N HIS A 128 -9.99 13.35 11.14
CA HIS A 128 -10.83 13.08 9.97
C HIS A 128 -10.62 11.66 9.42
N GLY A 129 -9.42 11.09 9.53
CA GLY A 129 -9.09 9.72 9.08
C GLY A 129 -9.09 9.51 7.56
N GLY A 130 -9.43 10.53 6.78
CA GLY A 130 -9.54 10.45 5.31
C GLY A 130 -8.21 10.50 4.56
N LEU A 131 -7.10 10.84 5.22
CA LEU A 131 -5.76 10.92 4.65
C LEU A 131 -4.88 9.81 5.21
N LYS A 132 -3.93 9.32 4.41
CA LYS A 132 -2.92 8.36 4.84
C LYS A 132 -1.54 8.85 4.41
N ARG A 133 -0.53 8.53 5.23
CA ARG A 133 0.86 8.73 4.83
C ARG A 133 1.12 7.97 3.53
N GLY A 134 1.82 8.62 2.61
CA GLY A 134 2.13 8.11 1.29
C GLY A 134 1.21 8.69 0.21
N ASP A 135 -0.05 9.02 0.51
CA ASP A 135 -1.02 9.49 -0.50
C ASP A 135 -0.43 10.60 -1.38
N GLN A 136 -0.67 10.50 -2.69
CA GLN A 136 -0.28 11.53 -3.65
C GLN A 136 -1.35 12.62 -3.66
N LEU A 137 -0.92 13.86 -3.50
CA LEU A 137 -1.77 15.03 -3.66
C LEU A 137 -1.82 15.40 -5.14
N LEU A 138 -3.02 15.37 -5.72
CA LEU A 138 -3.27 15.70 -7.12
C LEU A 138 -3.76 17.14 -7.28
N SER A 139 -4.65 17.60 -6.39
CA SER A 139 -5.14 18.98 -6.43
C SER A 139 -5.54 19.51 -5.06
N VAL A 140 -5.51 20.83 -4.92
CA VAL A 140 -5.96 21.59 -3.74
C VAL A 140 -6.99 22.60 -4.20
N ASN A 141 -8.21 22.53 -3.68
CA ASN A 141 -9.34 23.38 -4.03
C ASN A 141 -9.59 23.46 -5.55
N GLY A 142 -9.44 22.33 -6.24
CA GLY A 142 -9.59 22.24 -7.70
C GLY A 142 -8.38 22.68 -8.52
N VAL A 143 -7.32 23.21 -7.90
CA VAL A 143 -6.06 23.57 -8.58
C VAL A 143 -5.11 22.37 -8.55
N SER A 144 -4.71 21.86 -9.72
CA SER A 144 -3.78 20.73 -9.81
C SER A 144 -2.38 21.10 -9.28
N VAL A 145 -1.74 20.14 -8.62
CA VAL A 145 -0.36 20.25 -8.10
C VAL A 145 0.57 19.16 -8.65
N GLU A 146 0.13 18.38 -9.64
CA GLU A 146 0.87 17.21 -10.14
C GLU A 146 2.21 17.57 -10.78
N SER A 147 2.32 18.76 -11.36
CA SER A 147 3.53 19.26 -12.03
C SER A 147 4.05 20.55 -11.40
N GLU A 148 3.71 20.76 -10.12
CA GLU A 148 4.06 21.98 -9.39
C GLU A 148 5.27 21.77 -8.48
N HIS A 149 5.91 22.89 -8.14
CA HIS A 149 6.97 22.92 -7.14
C HIS A 149 6.41 22.69 -5.74
N HIS A 150 7.27 22.19 -4.85
CA HIS A 150 6.89 21.99 -3.44
C HIS A 150 6.28 23.23 -2.81
N GLU A 151 6.94 24.38 -3.00
CA GLU A 151 6.51 25.66 -2.44
C GLU A 151 5.12 26.05 -2.92
N ARG A 152 4.82 25.82 -4.21
CA ARG A 152 3.52 26.15 -4.79
C ARG A 152 2.39 25.29 -4.19
N ALA A 153 2.64 24.00 -3.96
CA ALA A 153 1.68 23.14 -3.28
C ALA A 153 1.42 23.62 -1.83
N VAL A 154 2.48 24.01 -1.11
CA VAL A 154 2.37 24.57 0.25
C VAL A 154 1.60 25.89 0.25
N GLU A 155 1.84 26.77 -0.72
CA GLU A 155 1.07 28.01 -0.89
C GLU A 155 -0.41 27.72 -1.06
N LEU A 156 -0.78 26.80 -1.96
CA LEU A 156 -2.19 26.45 -2.19
C LEU A 156 -2.87 25.90 -0.93
N LEU A 157 -2.17 25.06 -0.16
CA LEU A 157 -2.65 24.56 1.13
C LEU A 157 -2.81 25.69 2.17
N LYS A 158 -1.93 26.70 2.13
CA LYS A 158 -2.00 27.91 2.99
C LYS A 158 -3.09 28.89 2.53
N LEU A 159 -3.33 29.01 1.24
CA LEU A 159 -4.32 29.90 0.61
C LEU A 159 -5.76 29.41 0.73
N ALA A 160 -5.97 28.15 1.10
CA ALA A 160 -7.28 27.70 1.59
C ALA A 160 -7.65 28.53 2.84
N GLN A 161 -8.24 29.72 2.64
CA GLN A 161 -8.75 30.61 3.68
C GLN A 161 -10.27 30.57 3.58
N GLY A 162 -10.94 30.23 4.68
CA GLY A 162 -12.40 30.12 4.74
C GLY A 162 -12.91 28.68 4.76
N LYS A 163 -13.00 28.13 5.97
CA LYS A 163 -13.80 26.96 6.40
C LYS A 163 -13.45 25.56 5.87
N LEU A 164 -13.02 25.34 4.63
CA LEU A 164 -12.80 23.97 4.12
C LEU A 164 -11.73 23.90 3.02
N ALA A 165 -10.77 22.99 3.16
CA ALA A 165 -9.79 22.65 2.13
C ALA A 165 -10.20 21.34 1.45
N SER A 166 -10.47 21.40 0.15
CA SER A 166 -10.79 20.24 -0.69
C SER A 166 -9.50 19.69 -1.32
N LEU A 167 -9.18 18.43 -1.07
CA LEU A 167 -7.95 17.78 -1.49
C LEU A 167 -8.29 16.58 -2.37
N LEU A 168 -7.79 16.56 -3.60
CA LEU A 168 -7.89 15.36 -4.45
C LEU A 168 -6.66 14.49 -4.21
N LEU A 169 -6.87 13.28 -3.70
CA LEU A 169 -5.82 12.36 -3.29
C LEU A 169 -5.89 11.07 -4.09
N LYS A 170 -4.72 10.58 -4.51
CA LYS A 170 -4.54 9.24 -5.04
C LYS A 170 -3.82 8.38 -4.02
N VAL A 171 -4.38 7.21 -3.72
CA VAL A 171 -3.79 6.27 -2.77
C VAL A 171 -2.39 5.87 -3.24
N HIS A 172 -1.41 6.00 -2.35
CA HIS A 172 -0.09 5.44 -2.59
C HIS A 172 -0.09 3.97 -2.23
N SER A 173 -0.05 3.14 -3.26
CA SER A 173 -0.07 1.69 -3.10
C SER A 173 1.32 1.15 -2.79
N TYR A 174 1.40 0.35 -1.73
CA TYR A 174 2.55 -0.50 -1.43
C TYR A 174 2.77 -1.60 -2.51
N ALA A 175 1.77 -1.90 -3.35
CA ALA A 175 1.87 -2.95 -4.35
C ALA A 175 2.76 -2.57 -5.54
N LYS A 176 3.00 -1.28 -5.83
CA LYS A 176 4.02 -0.90 -6.83
C LYS A 176 5.40 -1.41 -6.44
N HIS A 177 5.76 -1.37 -5.16
CA HIS A 177 7.01 -1.94 -4.68
C HIS A 177 6.99 -3.48 -4.72
N VAL A 178 5.84 -4.12 -4.47
CA VAL A 178 5.69 -5.59 -4.55
C VAL A 178 5.79 -6.09 -6.00
N LEU A 179 5.16 -5.41 -6.95
CA LEU A 179 5.27 -5.70 -8.38
C LEU A 179 6.69 -5.45 -8.90
N MET A 180 7.32 -4.33 -8.53
CA MET A 180 8.69 -4.03 -8.94
C MET A 180 9.68 -5.09 -8.42
N LEU A 181 9.48 -5.61 -7.20
CA LEU A 181 10.25 -6.74 -6.66
C LEU A 181 9.99 -8.06 -7.42
N SER A 182 8.76 -8.27 -7.93
CA SER A 182 8.44 -9.45 -8.76
C SER A 182 9.04 -9.37 -10.17
N GLU A 183 9.14 -8.17 -10.75
CA GLU A 183 9.78 -7.92 -12.05
C GLU A 183 11.30 -8.01 -11.94
N LEU A 184 11.90 -7.45 -10.88
CA LEU A 184 13.34 -7.58 -10.58
C LEU A 184 13.80 -9.04 -10.46
N ARG A 185 12.96 -9.93 -9.93
CA ARG A 185 13.26 -11.37 -9.86
C ARG A 185 13.27 -12.05 -11.24
N SER A 186 12.58 -11.48 -12.22
CA SER A 186 12.52 -12.01 -13.59
C SER A 186 13.66 -11.48 -14.48
N THR A 187 14.40 -10.46 -14.03
CA THR A 187 15.57 -9.91 -14.75
C THR A 187 16.91 -10.42 -14.18
N LEU A 188 16.90 -11.04 -12.99
CA LEU A 188 18.08 -11.53 -12.26
C LEU A 188 18.21 -13.07 -12.23
N LEU A 189 17.37 -13.79 -13.00
CA LEU A 189 17.45 -15.23 -13.28
C LEU A 189 17.27 -15.45 -14.78
#